data_AF-A0AAU9VYJ8-F1
#
_entry.id   AF-A0AAU9VYJ8-F1
#
_cell.length_a   1.000
_cell.length_b   1.000
_cell.length_c   1.000
_cell.angle_alpha   90.00
_cell.angle_beta   90.00
_cell.angle_gamma   90.00
#
_symmetry.space_group_name_H-M   'P 1'
#
loop_
_entity.id
_entity.type
_entity.pdbx_description
1 polymer ?
#
loop_
_entity_poly.entity_id
_entity_poly.type
_entity_poly.pdbx_seq_one_letter_code
_entity_poly.pdbx_strand_id
1 'polypeptide(L)'
;FLFAFQDDCQWRSCQNNGVCVFIKQHYACSCDVPWTGSFCETKIVWYNFTSLGANGRNGPDSNAGYKGTGLRDVQVNNGKQEWIVPFTGRFQVEACGASGGEGLAHSMVVNGGRGAKINGTVMLEKGVKLVILVGQKGLSSGGNYPGSGGGGSFVVYSPQMRPLLVAGGGGGGHSLDGLPGNNQVNGSGNASGSNGEGGLICADSSEGDTLDSGSGAGINGSGGCFKRPDAPAGEVCSRKDCNEGGKSFFTGGNGGWAAGCDGGFGGGGACTFFAGGGGGYSGGGIDYDAAKGGGGGSYVENATWSITKGGCNEGDGYVSFHNVD
;
A
#
# COMPACT_ATOMS: atom_id res chain seq x y z
N PHE A 1 30.65 -16.18 52.76
CA PHE A 1 30.26 -16.75 51.46
C PHE A 1 30.14 -15.62 50.45
N LEU A 2 31.24 -15.31 49.76
CA LEU A 2 31.22 -14.45 48.58
C LEU A 2 30.80 -15.36 47.42
N PHE A 3 29.62 -15.16 46.84
CA PHE A 3 29.30 -15.78 45.56
C PHE A 3 30.14 -15.07 44.50
N ALA A 4 31.10 -15.80 43.93
CA ALA A 4 31.75 -15.41 42.69
C ALA A 4 30.67 -15.34 41.61
N PHE A 5 30.45 -14.16 41.03
CA PHE A 5 29.82 -14.07 39.71
C PHE A 5 30.83 -14.69 38.74
N GLN A 6 30.76 -16.01 38.59
CA GLN A 6 31.41 -16.74 37.53
C GLN A 6 30.97 -16.07 36.23
N ASP A 7 31.94 -15.77 35.37
CA ASP A 7 31.74 -15.12 34.08
C ASP A 7 30.77 -15.97 33.23
N ASP A 8 29.45 -15.72 33.36
CA ASP A 8 28.35 -16.53 32.83
C ASP A 8 28.34 -16.58 31.29
N CYS A 9 29.20 -15.78 30.66
CA CYS A 9 29.52 -15.86 29.24
C CYS A 9 30.44 -17.04 28.86
N GLN A 10 31.07 -17.72 29.82
CA GLN A 10 31.96 -18.85 29.55
C GLN A 10 31.25 -20.11 29.04
N TRP A 11 29.94 -20.26 29.31
CA TRP A 11 29.21 -21.51 29.04
C TRP A 11 28.18 -21.43 27.90
N ARG A 12 27.94 -20.25 27.35
CA ARG A 12 26.99 -20.03 26.24
C ARG A 12 27.68 -19.25 25.13
N SER A 13 27.92 -19.92 24.02
CA SER A 13 28.50 -19.30 22.82
C SER A 13 27.38 -18.70 21.98
N CYS A 14 27.33 -17.37 21.88
CA CYS A 14 26.57 -16.72 20.84
C CYS A 14 27.18 -17.12 19.48
N GLN A 15 26.34 -17.54 18.54
CA GLN A 15 26.75 -17.92 17.19
C GLN A 15 26.86 -16.68 16.29
N ASN A 16 27.45 -16.85 15.10
CA ASN A 16 27.41 -15.85 14.03
C ASN A 16 27.86 -14.44 14.44
N ASN A 17 28.96 -14.36 15.19
CA ASN A 17 29.52 -13.12 15.76
C ASN A 17 28.63 -12.41 16.79
N GLY A 18 27.60 -13.06 17.31
CA GLY A 18 26.82 -12.53 18.43
C GLY A 18 27.71 -12.26 19.65
N VAL A 19 27.42 -11.18 20.35
CA VAL A 19 28.15 -10.77 21.56
C VAL A 19 27.29 -11.11 22.77
N CYS A 20 27.83 -11.85 23.73
CA CYS A 20 27.08 -12.05 24.96
C CYS A 20 27.06 -10.79 25.82
N VAL A 21 25.89 -10.51 26.37
CA VAL A 21 25.62 -9.33 27.18
C VAL A 21 24.83 -9.73 28.42
N PHE A 22 25.06 -9.02 29.52
CA PHE A 22 24.32 -9.22 30.77
C PHE A 22 23.23 -8.14 30.90
N ILE A 23 21.96 -8.54 30.82
CA ILE A 23 20.81 -7.63 30.81
C ILE A 23 19.84 -8.04 31.92
N LYS A 24 19.52 -7.12 32.85
CA LYS A 24 18.50 -7.30 33.91
C LYS A 24 18.64 -8.64 34.67
N GLN A 25 19.87 -8.96 35.09
CA GLN A 25 20.19 -10.18 35.86
C GLN A 25 20.09 -11.51 35.08
N HIS A 26 20.03 -11.46 33.75
CA HIS A 26 20.12 -12.63 32.88
C HIS A 26 21.13 -12.41 31.74
N TYR A 27 21.76 -13.50 31.29
CA TYR A 27 22.58 -13.53 30.07
C TYR A 27 21.67 -13.50 28.84
N ALA A 28 22.06 -12.74 27.81
CA ALA A 28 21.45 -12.75 26.49
C ALA A 28 22.51 -12.57 25.40
N CYS A 29 22.24 -13.04 24.18
CA CYS A 29 23.05 -12.72 23.02
C CYS A 29 22.54 -11.45 22.33
N SER A 30 23.46 -10.52 22.08
CA SER A 30 23.27 -9.42 21.15
C SER A 30 23.68 -9.90 19.77
N CYS A 31 22.72 -9.98 18.85
CA CYS A 31 22.94 -10.55 17.52
C CYS A 31 23.21 -9.49 16.47
N ASP A 32 24.27 -9.69 15.70
CA ASP A 32 24.52 -8.92 14.49
C ASP A 32 23.51 -9.30 13.40
N VAL A 33 22.94 -8.30 12.73
CA VAL A 33 22.04 -8.53 11.60
C VAL A 33 22.84 -9.16 10.45
N PRO A 34 22.36 -10.25 9.80
CA PRO A 34 20.99 -10.76 9.80
C PRO A 34 20.72 -11.98 10.69
N TRP A 35 21.18 -11.98 11.94
CA TRP A 35 20.94 -13.09 12.86
C TRP A 35 19.99 -12.72 14.00
N THR A 36 19.22 -13.71 14.46
CA THR A 36 18.29 -13.64 15.58
C THR A 36 18.24 -14.98 16.32
N GLY A 37 17.44 -15.07 17.38
CA GLY A 37 17.38 -16.21 18.28
C GLY A 37 18.15 -15.95 19.58
N SER A 38 17.98 -16.84 20.56
CA SER A 38 18.59 -16.67 21.89
C SER A 38 20.12 -16.78 21.86
N PHE A 39 20.66 -17.39 20.80
CA PHE A 39 22.08 -17.58 20.56
C PHE A 39 22.51 -17.10 19.17
N CYS A 40 21.73 -16.24 18.51
CA CYS A 40 22.01 -15.73 17.16
C CYS A 40 22.13 -16.84 16.10
N GLU A 41 21.42 -17.96 16.29
CA GLU A 41 21.46 -19.16 15.47
C GLU A 41 20.57 -19.09 14.21
N THR A 42 19.61 -18.17 14.18
CA THR A 42 18.60 -18.10 13.12
C THR A 42 18.87 -16.93 12.17
N LYS A 43 19.05 -17.20 10.87
CA LYS A 43 19.19 -16.15 9.84
C LYS A 43 17.82 -15.52 9.56
N ILE A 44 17.75 -14.20 9.60
CA ILE A 44 16.60 -13.41 9.17
C ILE A 44 16.62 -13.37 7.64
N VAL A 45 15.75 -14.17 7.02
CA VAL A 45 15.60 -14.21 5.57
C VAL A 45 14.31 -13.57 5.08
N TRP A 46 13.36 -13.25 5.96
CA TRP A 46 12.08 -12.64 5.61
C TRP A 46 11.88 -11.26 6.24
N TYR A 47 11.49 -10.29 5.41
CA TYR A 47 11.13 -8.93 5.78
C TYR A 47 9.74 -8.64 5.22
N ASN A 48 8.70 -8.71 6.07
CA ASN A 48 7.31 -8.59 5.65
C ASN A 48 6.68 -7.29 6.17
N PHE A 49 6.48 -6.34 5.26
CA PHE A 49 5.82 -5.07 5.50
C PHE A 49 4.31 -5.20 5.31
N THR A 50 3.55 -4.64 6.23
CA THR A 50 2.08 -4.74 6.34
C THR A 50 1.50 -3.37 6.72
N SER A 51 0.18 -3.24 6.79
CA SER A 51 -0.50 -2.05 7.30
C SER A 51 -0.24 -1.78 8.79
N LEU A 52 0.45 -2.69 9.52
CA LEU A 52 0.68 -2.60 10.97
C LEU A 52 -0.62 -2.47 11.78
N GLY A 53 -1.74 -2.95 11.23
CA GLY A 53 -3.07 -2.89 11.85
C GLY A 53 -3.81 -1.56 11.66
N ALA A 54 -3.22 -0.60 10.93
CA ALA A 54 -3.93 0.60 10.52
C ALA A 54 -4.99 0.26 9.44
N ASN A 55 -6.10 1.00 9.46
CA ASN A 55 -7.25 0.76 8.59
C ASN A 55 -7.80 2.10 8.05
N GLY A 56 -8.45 2.06 6.89
CA GLY A 56 -9.08 3.22 6.27
C GLY A 56 -8.07 4.20 5.67
N ARG A 57 -8.29 5.51 5.87
CA ARG A 57 -7.59 6.60 5.17
C ARG A 57 -6.12 6.76 5.52
N ASN A 58 -5.78 6.61 6.79
CA ASN A 58 -4.47 6.98 7.33
C ASN A 58 -3.63 5.72 7.50
N GLY A 59 -2.34 5.83 7.20
CA GLY A 59 -1.38 4.75 7.43
C GLY A 59 -0.99 4.62 8.90
N PRO A 60 -0.14 3.62 9.22
CA PRO A 60 0.30 3.39 10.60
C PRO A 60 1.14 4.53 11.16
N ASP A 61 1.08 4.71 12.48
CA ASP A 61 1.83 5.72 13.24
C ASP A 61 2.99 5.12 14.06
N SER A 62 3.09 3.79 14.08
CA SER A 62 4.02 3.06 14.95
C SER A 62 4.49 1.75 14.31
N ASN A 63 5.73 1.36 14.61
CA ASN A 63 6.33 0.08 14.19
C ASN A 63 6.10 -1.06 15.20
N ALA A 64 5.25 -0.86 16.22
CA ALA A 64 5.11 -1.81 17.34
C ALA A 64 4.78 -3.26 16.89
N GLY A 65 4.05 -3.42 15.77
CA GLY A 65 3.74 -4.72 15.18
C GLY A 65 4.96 -5.51 14.65
N TYR A 66 6.12 -4.88 14.53
CA TYR A 66 7.38 -5.54 14.13
C TYR A 66 8.30 -5.92 15.28
N LYS A 67 7.84 -5.75 16.52
CA LYS A 67 8.62 -6.17 17.68
C LYS A 67 8.98 -7.65 17.58
N GLY A 68 10.28 -7.95 17.67
CA GLY A 68 10.80 -9.32 17.59
C GLY A 68 11.05 -9.83 16.17
N THR A 69 10.80 -9.03 15.12
CA THR A 69 11.13 -9.37 13.73
C THR A 69 12.38 -8.62 13.25
N GLY A 70 12.85 -8.94 12.05
CA GLY A 70 13.91 -8.18 11.37
C GLY A 70 13.54 -6.75 10.97
N LEU A 71 12.29 -6.33 11.19
CA LEU A 71 11.78 -5.00 10.90
C LEU A 71 11.62 -4.11 12.15
N ARG A 72 12.04 -4.57 13.32
CA ARG A 72 11.88 -3.84 14.60
C ARG A 72 12.48 -2.42 14.63
N ASP A 73 13.48 -2.17 13.79
CA ASP A 73 14.21 -0.90 13.72
C ASP A 73 13.72 0.02 12.57
N VAL A 74 12.72 -0.43 11.79
CA VAL A 74 12.06 0.37 10.76
C VAL A 74 11.41 1.59 11.39
N GLN A 75 11.63 2.76 10.79
CA GLN A 75 11.01 4.00 11.22
C GLN A 75 9.68 4.19 10.49
N VAL A 76 8.64 4.62 11.21
CA VAL A 76 7.33 4.91 10.61
C VAL A 76 7.07 6.41 10.69
N ASN A 77 6.85 7.03 9.54
CA ASN A 77 6.58 8.45 9.42
C ASN A 77 5.41 8.68 8.47
N ASN A 78 4.29 9.22 8.98
CA ASN A 78 3.06 9.47 8.22
C ASN A 78 2.60 8.23 7.42
N GLY A 79 2.57 7.05 8.05
CA GLY A 79 2.19 5.80 7.39
C GLY A 79 3.26 5.13 6.54
N LYS A 80 4.36 5.81 6.24
CA LYS A 80 5.47 5.29 5.43
C LYS A 80 6.51 4.65 6.32
N GLN A 81 7.02 3.52 5.87
CA GLN A 81 7.93 2.65 6.60
C GLN A 81 9.31 2.74 5.95
N GLU A 82 10.27 3.33 6.66
CA GLU A 82 11.62 3.55 6.17
C GLU A 82 12.53 2.40 6.62
N TRP A 83 13.03 1.65 5.64
CA TRP A 83 13.87 0.48 5.87
C TRP A 83 15.26 0.68 5.26
N ILE A 84 16.29 0.41 6.06
CA ILE A 84 17.67 0.36 5.59
C ILE A 84 18.03 -1.12 5.38
N VAL A 85 18.44 -1.44 4.16
CA VAL A 85 18.82 -2.80 3.78
C VAL A 85 19.98 -3.26 4.67
N PRO A 86 19.81 -4.35 5.45
CA PRO A 86 20.77 -4.68 6.52
C PRO A 86 22.05 -5.34 6.00
N PHE A 87 22.00 -5.96 4.83
CA PHE A 87 23.14 -6.63 4.19
C PHE A 87 22.94 -6.68 2.69
N THR A 88 24.06 -6.80 1.96
CA THR A 88 24.03 -6.93 0.50
C THR A 88 23.60 -8.33 0.10
N GLY A 89 22.63 -8.44 -0.80
CA GLY A 89 22.17 -9.72 -1.32
C GLY A 89 21.01 -9.62 -2.31
N ARG A 90 20.65 -10.76 -2.90
CA ARG A 90 19.48 -10.92 -3.75
C ARG A 90 18.25 -11.17 -2.88
N PHE A 91 17.19 -10.44 -3.20
CA PHE A 91 15.90 -10.55 -2.55
C PHE A 91 14.84 -10.88 -3.60
N GLN A 92 14.11 -11.96 -3.38
CA GLN A 92 12.83 -12.16 -4.03
C GLN A 92 11.82 -11.20 -3.39
N VAL A 93 11.15 -10.41 -4.22
CA VAL A 93 10.19 -9.39 -3.80
C VAL A 93 8.80 -9.81 -4.23
N GLU A 94 7.85 -9.76 -3.31
CA GLU A 94 6.43 -9.89 -3.61
C GLU A 94 5.67 -8.72 -3.02
N ALA A 95 4.80 -8.09 -3.80
CA ALA A 95 4.00 -6.96 -3.33
C ALA A 95 2.56 -7.07 -3.79
N CYS A 96 1.64 -6.66 -2.92
CA CYS A 96 0.22 -6.61 -3.20
C CYS A 96 -0.33 -5.22 -2.96
N GLY A 97 -1.10 -4.70 -3.92
CA GLY A 97 -2.02 -3.59 -3.67
C GLY A 97 -3.21 -4.09 -2.83
N ALA A 98 -3.90 -3.17 -2.15
CA ALA A 98 -5.07 -3.52 -1.36
C ALA A 98 -6.33 -3.67 -2.22
N SER A 99 -7.32 -4.40 -1.73
CA SER A 99 -8.64 -4.48 -2.37
C SER A 99 -9.47 -3.22 -2.13
N GLY A 100 -10.39 -2.93 -3.05
CA GLY A 100 -11.48 -1.99 -2.81
C GLY A 100 -12.42 -2.48 -1.70
N GLY A 101 -13.23 -1.55 -1.20
CA GLY A 101 -14.38 -1.84 -0.36
C GLY A 101 -15.50 -2.49 -1.15
N GLU A 102 -16.31 -3.26 -0.44
CA GLU A 102 -17.52 -3.88 -0.99
C GLU A 102 -18.63 -2.82 -1.09
N GLY A 103 -19.44 -2.94 -2.14
CA GLY A 103 -20.71 -2.23 -2.26
C GLY A 103 -21.88 -3.17 -2.00
N LEU A 104 -23.08 -2.60 -2.00
CA LEU A 104 -24.33 -3.36 -1.91
C LEU A 104 -25.32 -2.84 -2.97
N ALA A 105 -25.81 -3.75 -3.80
CA ALA A 105 -26.82 -3.47 -4.79
C ALA A 105 -27.98 -4.47 -4.66
N HIS A 106 -29.21 -3.97 -4.50
CA HIS A 106 -30.41 -4.80 -4.37
C HIS A 106 -30.27 -5.92 -3.31
N SER A 107 -29.69 -5.60 -2.14
CA SER A 107 -29.42 -6.54 -1.05
C SER A 107 -28.41 -7.66 -1.37
N MET A 108 -27.63 -7.54 -2.45
CA MET A 108 -26.51 -8.43 -2.78
C MET A 108 -25.18 -7.72 -2.54
N VAL A 109 -24.23 -8.43 -1.94
CA VAL A 109 -22.84 -7.96 -1.77
C VAL A 109 -22.16 -7.93 -3.13
N VAL A 110 -21.59 -6.79 -3.47
CA VAL A 110 -20.83 -6.57 -4.70
C VAL A 110 -19.38 -6.30 -4.31
N ASN A 111 -18.46 -7.08 -4.87
CA ASN A 111 -17.10 -7.11 -4.37
C ASN A 111 -16.32 -5.86 -4.80
N GLY A 112 -15.42 -5.42 -3.93
CA GLY A 112 -14.33 -4.55 -4.34
C GLY A 112 -13.37 -5.27 -5.28
N GLY A 113 -12.76 -4.52 -6.18
CA GLY A 113 -11.68 -5.03 -7.01
C GLY A 113 -10.49 -5.46 -6.14
N ARG A 114 -9.81 -6.56 -6.52
CA ARG A 114 -8.59 -7.01 -5.84
C ARG A 114 -7.38 -6.19 -6.31
N GLY A 115 -6.38 -6.03 -5.45
CA GLY A 115 -5.13 -5.38 -5.83
C GLY A 115 -4.29 -6.20 -6.81
N ALA A 116 -3.41 -5.52 -7.53
CA ALA A 116 -2.40 -6.15 -8.39
C ALA A 116 -1.32 -6.81 -7.55
N LYS A 117 -0.80 -7.94 -8.03
CA LYS A 117 0.29 -8.68 -7.41
C LYS A 117 1.56 -8.55 -8.24
N ILE A 118 2.67 -8.19 -7.61
CA ILE A 118 3.99 -8.09 -8.22
C ILE A 118 4.90 -9.18 -7.68
N ASN A 119 5.69 -9.81 -8.54
CA ASN A 119 6.74 -10.75 -8.14
C ASN A 119 8.00 -10.52 -8.98
N GLY A 120 9.16 -10.50 -8.32
CA GLY A 120 10.45 -10.37 -9.00
C GLY A 120 11.64 -10.56 -8.08
N THR A 121 12.82 -10.23 -8.59
CA THR A 121 14.08 -10.34 -7.84
C THR A 121 14.93 -9.09 -8.05
N VAL A 122 15.49 -8.57 -6.96
CA VAL A 122 16.35 -7.39 -6.92
C VAL A 122 17.64 -7.71 -6.15
N MET A 123 18.76 -7.16 -6.60
CA MET A 123 19.98 -7.10 -5.80
C MET A 123 19.96 -5.81 -5.00
N LEU A 124 19.97 -5.91 -3.67
CA LEU A 124 20.02 -4.75 -2.79
C LEU A 124 21.36 -4.70 -2.06
N GLU A 125 21.94 -3.50 -1.97
CA GLU A 125 23.19 -3.27 -1.26
C GLU A 125 22.90 -2.86 0.19
N LYS A 126 23.76 -3.30 1.12
CA LYS A 126 23.73 -2.88 2.52
C LYS A 126 23.73 -1.34 2.60
N GLY A 127 22.86 -0.79 3.43
CA GLY A 127 22.78 0.65 3.66
C GLY A 127 21.88 1.39 2.67
N VAL A 128 21.42 0.76 1.59
CA VAL A 128 20.37 1.32 0.72
C VAL A 128 19.12 1.56 1.55
N LYS A 129 18.54 2.76 1.43
CA LYS A 129 17.29 3.13 2.10
C LYS A 129 16.10 3.01 1.15
N LEU A 130 15.09 2.27 1.56
CA LEU A 130 13.81 2.13 0.89
C LEU A 130 12.71 2.76 1.76
N VAL A 131 11.76 3.44 1.11
CA VAL A 131 10.51 3.91 1.70
C VAL A 131 9.40 3.01 1.20
N ILE A 132 8.75 2.32 2.12
CA ILE A 132 7.66 1.38 1.84
C ILE A 132 6.35 2.02 2.29
N LEU A 133 5.36 2.01 1.42
CA LEU A 133 3.97 2.32 1.76
C LEU A 133 3.15 1.07 1.47
N VAL A 134 2.39 0.59 2.46
CA VAL A 134 1.51 -0.57 2.27
C VAL A 134 0.07 -0.08 2.14
N GLY A 135 -0.57 -0.46 1.03
CA GLY A 135 -1.96 -0.09 0.78
C GLY A 135 -2.91 -0.71 1.80
N GLN A 136 -3.96 0.02 2.17
CA GLN A 136 -5.04 -0.45 3.03
C GLN A 136 -6.31 -0.69 2.22
N LYS A 137 -7.13 -1.65 2.65
CA LYS A 137 -8.44 -1.94 2.03
C LYS A 137 -9.34 -0.71 2.10
N GLY A 138 -10.08 -0.45 1.02
CA GLY A 138 -11.11 0.59 1.00
C GLY A 138 -12.26 0.28 1.95
N LEU A 139 -12.85 1.29 2.59
CA LEU A 139 -13.99 1.05 3.48
C LEU A 139 -15.26 0.66 2.69
N SER A 140 -16.09 -0.15 3.34
CA SER A 140 -17.46 -0.47 2.91
C SER A 140 -18.41 0.29 3.84
N SER A 141 -19.30 1.13 3.29
CA SER A 141 -20.18 1.98 4.11
C SER A 141 -21.36 1.23 4.76
N GLY A 142 -21.67 0.01 4.31
CA GLY A 142 -22.82 -0.80 4.77
C GLY A 142 -24.18 -0.26 4.28
N GLY A 143 -25.20 -1.12 4.11
CA GLY A 143 -26.49 -0.75 3.46
C GLY A 143 -26.37 -0.56 1.93
N ASN A 144 -27.42 -0.13 1.20
CA ASN A 144 -27.42 0.02 -0.29
C ASN A 144 -26.47 1.11 -0.84
N TYR A 145 -25.18 1.04 -0.53
CA TYR A 145 -24.18 2.06 -0.82
C TYR A 145 -22.94 1.46 -1.49
N PRO A 146 -22.16 2.27 -2.24
CA PRO A 146 -20.93 1.83 -2.89
C PRO A 146 -19.79 1.58 -1.90
N GLY A 147 -18.75 0.90 -2.36
CA GLY A 147 -17.48 0.72 -1.68
C GLY A 147 -16.42 1.73 -2.13
N SER A 148 -15.43 1.98 -1.27
CA SER A 148 -14.31 2.87 -1.57
C SER A 148 -13.16 2.18 -2.32
N GLY A 149 -12.24 2.96 -2.88
CA GLY A 149 -11.04 2.41 -3.51
C GLY A 149 -10.01 1.92 -2.49
N GLY A 150 -9.34 0.81 -2.81
CA GLY A 150 -8.19 0.31 -2.05
C GLY A 150 -6.91 1.07 -2.43
N GLY A 151 -5.97 1.18 -1.50
CA GLY A 151 -4.70 1.85 -1.78
C GLY A 151 -3.68 0.98 -2.50
N GLY A 152 -2.76 1.63 -3.21
CA GLY A 152 -1.59 0.98 -3.78
C GLY A 152 -0.49 0.74 -2.74
N SER A 153 0.38 -0.24 -3.01
CA SER A 153 1.61 -0.47 -2.23
C SER A 153 2.83 -0.01 -3.03
N PHE A 154 3.74 0.71 -2.39
CA PHE A 154 4.87 1.39 -3.02
C PHE A 154 6.17 0.97 -2.37
N VAL A 155 7.21 0.76 -3.17
CA VAL A 155 8.60 0.68 -2.71
C VAL A 155 9.42 1.68 -3.50
N VAL A 156 10.03 2.63 -2.81
CA VAL A 156 10.72 3.77 -3.43
C VAL A 156 12.12 3.92 -2.83
N TYR A 157 13.13 4.13 -3.65
CA TYR A 157 14.49 4.44 -3.20
C TYR A 157 14.55 5.83 -2.57
N SER A 158 15.26 5.97 -1.45
CA SER A 158 15.55 7.26 -0.81
C SER A 158 17.06 7.54 -0.84
N PRO A 159 17.50 8.78 -1.14
CA PRO A 159 16.72 10.02 -1.30
C PRO A 159 16.25 10.31 -2.73
N GLN A 160 16.55 9.48 -3.73
CA GLN A 160 16.26 9.77 -5.13
C GLN A 160 14.75 9.74 -5.45
N MET A 161 13.95 9.20 -4.55
CA MET A 161 12.49 9.09 -4.65
C MET A 161 12.02 8.40 -5.94
N ARG A 162 12.81 7.45 -6.43
CA ARG A 162 12.53 6.67 -7.65
C ARG A 162 11.84 5.34 -7.27
N PRO A 163 10.70 4.99 -7.89
CA PRO A 163 10.02 3.73 -7.56
C PRO A 163 10.85 2.52 -7.99
N LEU A 164 10.98 1.54 -7.10
CA LEU A 164 11.37 0.17 -7.43
C LEU A 164 10.16 -0.60 -7.96
N LEU A 165 9.03 -0.50 -7.25
CA LEU A 165 7.75 -1.08 -7.66
C LEU A 165 6.57 -0.27 -7.10
N VAL A 166 5.44 -0.38 -7.77
CA VAL A 166 4.12 0.06 -7.28
C VAL A 166 3.08 -0.98 -7.66
N ALA A 167 2.43 -1.59 -6.68
CA ALA A 167 1.31 -2.52 -6.90
C ALA A 167 -0.01 -1.75 -6.75
N GLY A 168 -0.78 -1.65 -7.84
CA GLY A 168 -2.05 -0.91 -7.85
C GLY A 168 -3.13 -1.54 -6.98
N GLY A 169 -3.87 -0.71 -6.25
CA GLY A 169 -5.05 -1.11 -5.48
C GLY A 169 -6.29 -1.28 -6.37
N GLY A 170 -7.28 -2.04 -5.89
CA GLY A 170 -8.54 -2.24 -6.60
C GLY A 170 -9.55 -1.12 -6.38
N GLY A 171 -10.45 -0.91 -7.33
CA GLY A 171 -11.57 0.03 -7.19
C GLY A 171 -12.69 -0.53 -6.31
N GLY A 172 -13.53 0.34 -5.78
CA GLY A 172 -14.69 -0.06 -4.97
C GLY A 172 -15.80 -0.72 -5.80
N GLY A 173 -16.56 -1.61 -5.17
CA GLY A 173 -17.77 -2.20 -5.77
C GLY A 173 -18.98 -1.28 -5.66
N HIS A 174 -19.94 -1.38 -6.57
CA HIS A 174 -21.26 -0.74 -6.43
C HIS A 174 -22.36 -1.64 -6.98
N SER A 175 -22.92 -1.35 -8.15
CA SER A 175 -23.84 -2.28 -8.85
C SER A 175 -23.09 -3.37 -9.60
N LEU A 176 -21.80 -3.15 -9.87
CA LEU A 176 -20.87 -4.10 -10.46
C LEU A 176 -19.61 -4.21 -9.59
N ASP A 177 -18.94 -5.35 -9.69
CA ASP A 177 -17.67 -5.57 -9.01
C ASP A 177 -16.65 -4.50 -9.42
N GLY A 178 -15.91 -4.00 -8.43
CA GLY A 178 -14.84 -3.05 -8.64
C GLY A 178 -13.78 -3.60 -9.59
N LEU A 179 -13.20 -2.73 -10.43
CA LEU A 179 -12.13 -3.16 -11.31
C LEU A 179 -10.86 -3.46 -10.50
N PRO A 180 -10.15 -4.57 -10.80
CA PRO A 180 -8.94 -4.92 -10.08
C PRO A 180 -7.80 -3.95 -10.40
N GLY A 181 -6.84 -3.86 -9.48
CA GLY A 181 -5.55 -3.20 -9.71
C GLY A 181 -4.91 -3.72 -11.00
N ASN A 182 -4.48 -2.80 -11.86
CA ASN A 182 -4.09 -3.11 -13.23
C ASN A 182 -2.63 -3.59 -13.31
N ASN A 183 -2.31 -4.43 -14.29
CA ASN A 183 -0.94 -4.89 -14.55
C ASN A 183 -0.15 -3.98 -15.52
N GLN A 184 -0.69 -2.80 -15.78
CA GLN A 184 -0.11 -1.77 -16.66
C GLN A 184 0.13 -0.49 -15.86
N VAL A 185 0.97 0.39 -16.38
CA VAL A 185 1.21 1.70 -15.75
C VAL A 185 -0.06 2.54 -15.65
N ASN A 186 -0.97 2.45 -16.62
CA ASN A 186 -2.25 3.14 -16.55
C ASN A 186 -3.24 2.38 -15.66
N GLY A 187 -4.13 3.11 -15.01
CA GLY A 187 -5.22 2.54 -14.24
C GLY A 187 -6.20 1.77 -15.14
N SER A 188 -7.31 1.36 -14.56
CA SER A 188 -8.41 0.74 -15.28
C SER A 188 -9.69 1.56 -15.14
N GLY A 189 -10.63 1.33 -16.05
CA GLY A 189 -11.86 2.14 -16.20
C GLY A 189 -11.71 3.26 -17.23
N ASN A 190 -12.82 3.79 -17.71
CA ASN A 190 -12.85 4.81 -18.76
C ASN A 190 -12.16 6.12 -18.34
N ALA A 191 -12.18 6.43 -17.04
CA ALA A 191 -11.56 7.62 -16.45
C ALA A 191 -10.19 7.32 -15.82
N SER A 192 -9.52 6.23 -16.21
CA SER A 192 -8.26 5.81 -15.58
C SER A 192 -7.18 6.90 -15.58
N GLY A 193 -6.36 6.91 -14.53
CA GLY A 193 -5.21 7.78 -14.50
C GLY A 193 -4.09 7.28 -15.41
N SER A 194 -3.22 8.20 -15.81
CA SER A 194 -2.02 7.93 -16.62
C SER A 194 -0.84 8.74 -16.11
N ASN A 195 0.38 8.39 -16.54
CA ASN A 195 1.61 9.17 -16.28
C ASN A 195 1.90 9.50 -14.80
N GLY A 196 1.35 8.72 -13.86
CA GLY A 196 1.56 8.97 -12.44
C GLY A 196 0.60 9.96 -11.79
N GLU A 197 -0.39 10.45 -12.53
CA GLU A 197 -1.10 11.69 -12.18
C GLU A 197 -2.34 11.51 -11.30
N GLY A 198 -2.88 10.29 -11.16
CA GLY A 198 -4.16 10.05 -10.50
C GLY A 198 -5.32 9.92 -11.49
N GLY A 199 -6.37 9.21 -11.08
CA GLY A 199 -7.56 8.96 -11.86
C GLY A 199 -8.39 10.22 -12.11
N LEU A 200 -9.17 10.19 -13.18
CA LEU A 200 -10.18 11.20 -13.52
C LEU A 200 -11.55 10.74 -13.03
N ILE A 201 -12.52 11.64 -13.09
CA ILE A 201 -13.95 11.33 -12.95
C ILE A 201 -14.67 11.83 -14.18
N CYS A 202 -15.37 10.91 -14.85
CA CYS A 202 -16.20 11.21 -16.00
C CYS A 202 -17.67 11.35 -15.59
N ALA A 203 -18.29 12.44 -16.01
CA ALA A 203 -19.68 12.78 -15.78
C ALA A 203 -20.49 12.70 -17.07
N ASP A 204 -21.74 12.25 -17.00
CA ASP A 204 -22.68 12.51 -18.10
C ASP A 204 -23.07 13.99 -18.10
N SER A 205 -22.98 14.63 -19.28
CA SER A 205 -23.47 15.98 -19.57
C SER A 205 -24.97 16.18 -19.37
N SER A 206 -25.76 15.11 -19.29
CA SER A 206 -27.22 15.16 -19.13
C SER A 206 -27.71 15.20 -17.66
N GLU A 207 -26.88 14.75 -16.71
CA GLU A 207 -27.25 14.53 -15.29
C GLU A 207 -26.56 15.55 -14.36
N GLY A 208 -27.34 16.35 -13.60
CA GLY A 208 -26.92 17.52 -12.81
C GLY A 208 -25.62 17.46 -11.95
N ASP A 209 -25.23 18.61 -11.39
CA ASP A 209 -23.93 19.00 -10.79
C ASP A 209 -23.29 18.15 -9.67
N THR A 210 -23.84 17.00 -9.26
CA THR A 210 -23.41 16.33 -8.02
C THR A 210 -22.83 14.94 -8.25
N LEU A 211 -21.59 14.85 -8.75
CA LEU A 211 -20.79 13.63 -8.73
C LEU A 211 -19.67 13.77 -7.70
N ASP A 212 -19.95 13.37 -6.46
CA ASP A 212 -19.04 13.58 -5.33
C ASP A 212 -18.27 12.31 -4.92
N SER A 213 -17.82 11.44 -5.84
CA SER A 213 -16.90 10.35 -5.45
C SER A 213 -15.45 10.68 -5.75
N GLY A 214 -14.54 9.97 -5.08
CA GLY A 214 -13.12 10.17 -5.23
C GLY A 214 -12.48 9.23 -6.25
N SER A 215 -11.69 9.77 -7.16
CA SER A 215 -10.74 8.94 -7.91
C SER A 215 -9.53 8.57 -7.06
N GLY A 216 -8.85 7.49 -7.47
CA GLY A 216 -7.61 7.04 -6.85
C GLY A 216 -6.41 7.88 -7.27
N ALA A 217 -5.46 8.06 -6.38
CA ALA A 217 -4.23 8.79 -6.63
C ALA A 217 -3.18 7.96 -7.38
N GLY A 218 -2.33 8.67 -8.11
CA GLY A 218 -1.09 8.15 -8.66
C GLY A 218 0.09 8.34 -7.71
N ILE A 219 1.28 8.03 -8.20
CA ILE A 219 2.53 8.26 -7.49
C ILE A 219 2.85 9.76 -7.38
N ASN A 220 2.62 10.53 -8.45
CA ASN A 220 2.92 11.95 -8.55
C ASN A 220 1.71 12.82 -8.18
N GLY A 221 0.58 12.58 -8.84
CA GLY A 221 -0.62 13.39 -8.72
C GLY A 221 -1.70 12.73 -7.85
N SER A 222 -2.45 13.58 -7.15
CA SER A 222 -3.58 13.15 -6.32
C SER A 222 -4.78 12.79 -7.19
N GLY A 223 -5.68 11.95 -6.67
CA GLY A 223 -7.02 11.82 -7.20
C GLY A 223 -7.82 13.10 -6.99
N GLY A 224 -9.00 13.18 -7.59
CA GLY A 224 -9.86 14.35 -7.54
C GLY A 224 -11.34 14.00 -7.52
N CYS A 225 -12.14 15.03 -7.71
CA CYS A 225 -13.60 15.04 -7.83
C CYS A 225 -14.01 15.69 -9.16
N PHE A 226 -15.28 15.54 -9.53
CA PHE A 226 -15.90 16.30 -10.60
C PHE A 226 -16.88 17.32 -10.02
N LYS A 227 -16.70 18.61 -10.34
CA LYS A 227 -17.62 19.69 -9.93
C LYS A 227 -18.00 20.49 -11.16
N ARG A 228 -19.25 20.35 -11.62
CA ARG A 228 -19.76 20.99 -12.86
C ARG A 228 -19.58 22.52 -12.93
N PRO A 229 -19.71 23.32 -11.85
CA PRO A 229 -19.45 24.76 -11.92
C PRO A 229 -18.01 25.11 -12.33
N ASP A 230 -17.09 24.14 -12.21
CA ASP A 230 -15.66 24.29 -12.44
C ASP A 230 -15.15 23.55 -13.69
N ALA A 231 -15.99 22.73 -14.32
CA ALA A 231 -15.65 21.99 -15.53
C ALA A 231 -15.87 22.89 -16.76
N PRO A 232 -14.87 23.07 -17.63
CA PRO A 232 -15.05 23.73 -18.92
C PRO A 232 -16.23 23.15 -19.69
N ALA A 233 -17.01 24.00 -20.37
CA ALA A 233 -18.14 23.56 -21.17
C ALA A 233 -17.69 22.52 -22.22
N GLY A 234 -18.24 21.30 -22.16
CA GLY A 234 -17.89 20.18 -23.04
C GLY A 234 -16.85 19.19 -22.50
N GLU A 235 -16.27 19.43 -21.32
CA GLU A 235 -15.36 18.48 -20.66
C GLU A 235 -16.15 17.37 -19.94
N VAL A 236 -16.00 16.14 -20.44
CA VAL A 236 -16.72 14.95 -19.93
C VAL A 236 -16.00 14.33 -18.73
N CYS A 237 -14.69 14.55 -18.59
CA CYS A 237 -13.88 13.95 -17.54
C CYS A 237 -12.91 14.96 -16.96
N SER A 238 -12.90 15.11 -15.64
CA SER A 238 -12.03 16.06 -14.96
C SER A 238 -11.43 15.48 -13.68
N ARG A 239 -10.41 16.16 -13.16
CA ARG A 239 -9.77 15.86 -11.88
C ARG A 239 -9.50 17.16 -11.16
N LYS A 240 -10.41 17.53 -10.27
CA LYS A 240 -10.25 18.68 -9.39
C LYS A 240 -9.93 18.24 -7.97
N ASP A 241 -8.98 18.90 -7.33
CA ASP A 241 -8.63 18.60 -5.94
C ASP A 241 -9.85 18.72 -5.02
N CYS A 242 -10.03 17.69 -4.19
CA CYS A 242 -11.11 17.59 -3.21
C CYS A 242 -10.68 16.68 -2.05
N ASN A 243 -11.60 16.45 -1.10
CA ASN A 243 -11.33 15.61 0.05
C ASN A 243 -11.51 14.13 -0.27
N GLU A 244 -12.41 13.81 -1.19
CA GLU A 244 -12.81 12.47 -1.59
C GLU A 244 -11.74 11.82 -2.48
N GLY A 245 -11.00 12.62 -3.26
CA GLY A 245 -9.84 12.16 -4.03
C GLY A 245 -8.70 11.71 -3.12
N GLY A 246 -8.12 10.55 -3.43
CA GLY A 246 -6.94 10.05 -2.72
C GLY A 246 -5.75 11.00 -2.87
N LYS A 247 -4.84 11.03 -1.89
CA LYS A 247 -3.58 11.79 -1.98
C LYS A 247 -2.46 10.95 -2.58
N SER A 248 -1.62 11.59 -3.40
CA SER A 248 -0.49 10.91 -4.03
C SER A 248 0.52 10.42 -3.02
N PHE A 249 1.38 9.48 -3.44
CA PHE A 249 2.49 9.00 -2.62
C PHE A 249 3.33 10.17 -2.07
N PHE A 250 3.65 11.18 -2.89
CA PHE A 250 4.46 12.32 -2.47
C PHE A 250 3.74 13.27 -1.50
N THR A 251 2.42 13.35 -1.57
CA THR A 251 1.61 14.20 -0.67
C THR A 251 1.07 13.46 0.56
N GLY A 252 1.62 12.29 0.89
CA GLY A 252 1.32 11.54 2.12
C GLY A 252 0.66 10.18 1.90
N GLY A 253 0.03 9.96 0.75
CA GLY A 253 -0.63 8.69 0.42
C GLY A 253 -1.95 8.45 1.16
N ASN A 254 -2.50 9.44 1.87
CA ASN A 254 -3.80 9.31 2.53
C ASN A 254 -4.88 8.93 1.51
N GLY A 255 -5.81 8.07 1.92
CA GLY A 255 -7.02 7.84 1.14
C GLY A 255 -7.88 9.11 1.02
N GLY A 256 -8.93 9.01 0.22
CA GLY A 256 -10.02 9.98 0.21
C GLY A 256 -10.78 9.99 1.53
N TRP A 257 -11.45 11.10 1.80
CA TRP A 257 -12.35 11.25 2.94
C TRP A 257 -13.79 11.44 2.49
N ALA A 258 -14.67 10.62 3.02
CA ALA A 258 -16.12 10.80 2.97
C ALA A 258 -16.71 10.14 4.21
N ALA A 259 -17.72 10.77 4.82
CA ALA A 259 -18.28 10.30 6.09
C ALA A 259 -18.73 8.84 6.02
N GLY A 260 -17.99 7.95 6.70
CA GLY A 260 -18.27 6.51 6.75
C GLY A 260 -17.83 5.72 5.51
N CYS A 261 -17.15 6.34 4.55
CA CYS A 261 -16.68 5.68 3.33
C CYS A 261 -15.34 6.24 2.83
N ASP A 262 -14.35 6.23 3.73
CA ASP A 262 -12.99 6.65 3.38
C ASP A 262 -12.32 5.68 2.39
N GLY A 263 -11.51 6.25 1.51
CA GLY A 263 -10.59 5.50 0.67
C GLY A 263 -9.47 4.86 1.49
N GLY A 264 -8.91 3.77 0.99
CA GLY A 264 -7.78 3.11 1.63
C GLY A 264 -6.49 3.95 1.54
N PHE A 265 -5.70 3.97 2.61
CA PHE A 265 -4.32 4.49 2.60
C PHE A 265 -3.51 3.84 1.49
N GLY A 266 -2.65 4.61 0.83
CA GLY A 266 -2.07 4.29 -0.48
C GLY A 266 -2.82 4.96 -1.64
N GLY A 267 -3.60 6.00 -1.34
CA GLY A 267 -4.25 6.87 -2.33
C GLY A 267 -5.56 6.35 -2.90
N GLY A 268 -6.27 5.43 -2.24
CA GLY A 268 -7.63 5.05 -2.65
C GLY A 268 -8.59 6.24 -2.53
N GLY A 269 -9.50 6.40 -3.49
CA GLY A 269 -10.56 7.41 -3.44
C GLY A 269 -11.72 6.97 -2.54
N ALA A 270 -12.39 7.95 -1.93
CA ALA A 270 -13.58 7.73 -1.11
C ALA A 270 -14.81 7.45 -1.96
N CYS A 271 -15.79 6.76 -1.38
CA CYS A 271 -17.10 6.57 -2.00
C CYS A 271 -18.12 7.61 -1.50
N THR A 272 -19.14 7.85 -2.30
CA THR A 272 -20.35 8.60 -1.90
C THR A 272 -21.58 7.97 -2.55
N PHE A 273 -22.15 8.59 -3.59
CA PHE A 273 -23.15 7.99 -4.48
C PHE A 273 -22.53 7.01 -5.47
N PHE A 274 -21.22 7.12 -5.71
CA PHE A 274 -20.46 6.22 -6.59
C PHE A 274 -19.29 5.61 -5.84
N ALA A 275 -18.80 4.50 -6.38
CA ALA A 275 -17.60 3.84 -5.87
C ALA A 275 -16.36 4.74 -5.94
N GLY A 276 -15.37 4.41 -5.12
CA GLY A 276 -14.06 5.07 -5.11
C GLY A 276 -13.03 4.37 -6.00
N GLY A 277 -12.11 5.14 -6.58
CA GLY A 277 -11.05 4.62 -7.46
C GLY A 277 -9.85 4.09 -6.68
N GLY A 278 -9.23 3.00 -7.11
CA GLY A 278 -8.05 2.41 -6.45
C GLY A 278 -6.80 3.27 -6.61
N GLY A 279 -5.97 3.39 -5.56
CA GLY A 279 -4.68 4.07 -5.63
C GLY A 279 -3.62 3.24 -6.36
N GLY A 280 -2.48 3.82 -6.74
CA GLY A 280 -1.39 3.07 -7.37
C GLY A 280 -0.41 3.94 -8.11
N TYR A 281 0.21 3.40 -9.15
CA TYR A 281 1.16 4.16 -9.97
C TYR A 281 0.46 5.35 -10.61
N SER A 282 -0.70 5.14 -11.23
CA SER A 282 -1.46 6.18 -11.93
C SER A 282 -2.85 6.44 -11.35
N GLY A 283 -3.33 5.61 -10.42
CA GLY A 283 -4.67 5.73 -9.86
C GLY A 283 -5.80 5.25 -10.79
N GLY A 284 -6.91 4.82 -10.19
CA GLY A 284 -8.12 4.36 -10.84
C GLY A 284 -9.16 5.48 -10.95
N GLY A 285 -9.88 5.53 -12.06
CA GLY A 285 -10.90 6.54 -12.30
C GLY A 285 -12.31 6.08 -11.97
N ILE A 286 -13.25 7.03 -11.98
CA ILE A 286 -14.68 6.76 -11.87
C ILE A 286 -15.37 7.22 -13.15
N ASP A 287 -16.27 6.38 -13.65
CA ASP A 287 -17.15 6.72 -14.75
C ASP A 287 -18.60 6.55 -14.28
N TYR A 288 -19.42 7.59 -14.48
CA TYR A 288 -20.80 7.67 -14.05
C TYR A 288 -21.60 6.41 -14.44
N ASP A 289 -21.47 5.97 -15.69
CA ASP A 289 -22.24 4.84 -16.23
C ASP A 289 -21.68 3.47 -15.81
N ALA A 290 -20.46 3.43 -15.27
CA ALA A 290 -19.78 2.16 -15.03
C ALA A 290 -20.25 1.45 -13.76
N ALA A 291 -20.92 2.16 -12.85
CA ALA A 291 -21.41 1.65 -11.57
C ALA A 291 -20.38 0.81 -10.78
N LYS A 292 -19.09 1.21 -10.86
CA LYS A 292 -17.93 0.58 -10.19
C LYS A 292 -16.72 1.51 -10.22
N GLY A 293 -15.77 1.29 -9.30
CA GLY A 293 -14.50 2.00 -9.28
C GLY A 293 -13.46 1.36 -10.20
N GLY A 294 -12.63 2.19 -10.85
CA GLY A 294 -11.43 1.75 -11.54
C GLY A 294 -10.32 1.32 -10.56
N GLY A 295 -9.53 0.30 -10.90
CA GLY A 295 -8.32 -0.07 -10.17
C GLY A 295 -7.10 0.74 -10.60
N GLY A 296 -6.16 0.98 -9.70
CA GLY A 296 -4.94 1.74 -9.95
C GLY A 296 -3.93 0.99 -10.83
N GLY A 297 -3.10 1.74 -11.56
CA GLY A 297 -2.00 1.17 -12.35
C GLY A 297 -0.85 0.64 -11.49
N SER A 298 -0.02 -0.21 -12.07
CA SER A 298 1.16 -0.80 -11.43
C SER A 298 2.44 -0.47 -12.21
N TYR A 299 3.57 -0.52 -11.53
CA TYR A 299 4.89 -0.24 -12.09
C TYR A 299 5.96 -1.17 -11.48
N VAL A 300 6.94 -1.54 -12.29
CA VAL A 300 8.17 -2.23 -11.87
C VAL A 300 9.36 -1.59 -12.57
N GLU A 301 10.47 -1.42 -11.86
CA GLU A 301 11.72 -0.93 -12.45
C GLU A 301 12.25 -1.90 -13.51
N ASN A 302 12.17 -3.20 -13.23
CA ASN A 302 12.68 -4.24 -14.12
C ASN A 302 11.52 -4.91 -14.88
N ALA A 303 11.52 -4.75 -16.19
CA ALA A 303 10.48 -5.28 -17.08
C ALA A 303 10.38 -6.82 -17.11
N THR A 304 11.35 -7.55 -16.55
CA THR A 304 11.26 -9.02 -16.41
C THR A 304 10.39 -9.47 -15.24
N TRP A 305 10.01 -8.57 -14.34
CA TRP A 305 9.15 -8.88 -13.21
C TRP A 305 7.71 -9.11 -13.68
N SER A 306 7.01 -9.98 -12.96
CA SER A 306 5.61 -10.27 -13.29
C SER A 306 4.68 -9.35 -12.50
N ILE A 307 3.63 -8.89 -13.20
CA ILE A 307 2.50 -8.19 -12.58
C ILE A 307 1.21 -8.92 -12.96
N THR A 308 0.49 -9.41 -11.95
CA THR A 308 -0.79 -10.09 -12.12
C THR A 308 -1.92 -9.14 -11.73
N LYS A 309 -2.76 -8.79 -12.72
CA LYS A 309 -3.97 -7.97 -12.51
C LYS A 309 -4.91 -8.66 -11.53
N GLY A 310 -5.28 -7.98 -10.45
CA GLY A 310 -6.15 -8.55 -9.40
C GLY A 310 -5.62 -9.82 -8.74
N GLY A 311 -4.30 -10.03 -8.76
CA GLY A 311 -3.67 -11.28 -8.31
C GLY A 311 -3.58 -11.46 -6.78
N CYS A 312 -3.99 -10.47 -6.01
CA CYS A 312 -3.96 -10.52 -4.54
C CYS A 312 -5.22 -11.12 -3.96
N ASN A 313 -5.11 -11.62 -2.73
CA ASN A 313 -6.30 -11.91 -1.93
C ASN A 313 -6.98 -10.60 -1.52
N GLU A 314 -8.23 -10.70 -1.11
CA GLU A 314 -8.94 -9.56 -0.54
C GLU A 314 -8.33 -9.14 0.80
N GLY A 315 -8.28 -7.83 1.06
CA GLY A 315 -7.70 -7.26 2.27
C GLY A 315 -6.69 -6.16 1.98
N ASP A 316 -5.90 -5.86 3.01
CA ASP A 316 -4.77 -4.94 2.91
C ASP A 316 -3.69 -5.50 1.97
N GLY A 317 -2.87 -4.57 1.47
CA GLY A 317 -1.67 -4.90 0.75
C GLY A 317 -0.57 -5.44 1.67
N TYR A 318 0.54 -5.82 1.06
CA TYR A 318 1.78 -6.14 1.74
C TYR A 318 2.96 -5.94 0.79
N VAL A 319 4.17 -5.88 1.35
CA VAL A 319 5.42 -5.99 0.60
C VAL A 319 6.34 -6.92 1.36
N SER A 320 6.86 -7.96 0.70
CA SER A 320 7.79 -8.90 1.31
C SER A 320 9.10 -8.94 0.53
N PHE A 321 10.21 -9.01 1.28
CA PHE A 321 11.53 -9.31 0.76
C PHE A 321 12.00 -10.62 1.40
N HIS A 322 12.33 -11.59 0.56
CA HIS A 322 12.92 -12.87 0.95
C HIS A 322 14.34 -12.94 0.42
N ASN A 323 15.33 -13.03 1.30
CA ASN A 323 16.72 -13.23 0.88
C ASN A 323 16.89 -14.64 0.31
N VAL A 324 17.42 -14.73 -0.90
CA VAL A 324 17.59 -16.00 -1.65
C VAL A 324 19.07 -16.39 -1.85
N ASP A 325 19.97 -15.71 -1.13
CA ASP A 325 21.40 -16.04 -1.07
C ASP A 325 21.76 -16.89 0.17
#